data_AF-A0A7V3JMY5-F1
#
_entry.id   AF-A0A7V3JMY5-F1
#
_cell.length_a   1.000
_cell.length_b   1.000
_cell.length_c   1.000
_cell.angle_alpha   90.00
_cell.angle_beta   90.00
_cell.angle_gamma   90.00
#
_symmetry.space_group_name_H-M   'P 1'
#
loop_
_entity.id
_entity.type
_entity.pdbx_description
1 polymer ?
#
loop_
_entity_poly.entity_id
_entity_poly.type
_entity_poly.pdbx_seq_one_letter_code
_entity_poly.pdbx_strand_id
1 'polypeptide(L)' 'EGAVVEVPAGYDPARYRLTGNVTGAPPYRGRLVHPGWEATRCELPTWSGKEESLRVVAPVEVEI' A
#
# COMPACT_ATOMS: atom_id res chain seq x y z
N GLU A 1 10.78 16.91 6.66
CA GLU A 1 11.60 15.99 5.82
C GLU A 1 13.07 16.13 6.17
N GLY A 2 13.86 15.08 5.94
CA GLY A 2 15.32 15.08 6.14
C GLY A 2 15.84 14.58 7.49
N ALA A 3 14.96 14.17 8.41
CA ALA A 3 15.37 13.46 9.62
C ALA A 3 15.95 12.07 9.27
N VAL A 4 16.88 11.60 10.10
CA VAL A 4 17.31 10.20 10.05
C VAL A 4 16.26 9.36 10.77
N VAL A 5 15.76 8.35 10.08
CA VAL A 5 14.74 7.42 10.60
C VAL A 5 15.28 6.00 10.49
N GLU A 6 14.87 5.18 11.46
CA GLU A 6 15.17 3.76 11.48
C GLU A 6 13.93 2.99 11.05
N VAL A 7 14.11 2.03 10.13
CA VAL A 7 13.06 1.11 9.70
C VAL A 7 13.37 -0.25 10.34
N PRO A 8 12.51 -0.75 11.23
CA PRO A 8 12.79 -1.96 12.00
C PRO A 8 12.79 -3.21 11.13
N ALA A 9 13.33 -4.31 11.67
CA ALA A 9 13.17 -5.63 11.08
C ALA A 9 11.70 -6.05 11.08
N GLY A 10 11.25 -6.70 10.01
CA GLY A 10 9.84 -7.10 9.86
C GLY A 10 8.87 -5.94 9.58
N TYR A 11 9.36 -4.81 9.07
CA TYR A 11 8.50 -3.69 8.69
C TYR A 11 7.43 -4.09 7.64
N ASP A 12 6.29 -3.43 7.70
CA ASP A 12 5.21 -3.61 6.72
C ASP A 12 5.53 -2.84 5.43
N PRO A 13 5.68 -3.50 4.27
CA PRO A 13 5.97 -2.84 3.00
C PRO A 13 4.81 -1.95 2.49
N ALA A 14 3.60 -2.10 3.03
CA ALA A 14 2.50 -1.17 2.76
C ALA A 14 2.68 0.18 3.49
N ARG A 15 3.45 0.20 4.59
CA ARG A 15 3.70 1.41 5.40
C ARG A 15 5.04 2.07 5.09
N TYR A 16 6.08 1.26 4.83
CA TYR A 16 7.42 1.76 4.55
C TYR A 16 7.85 1.36 3.15
N ARG A 17 8.17 2.35 2.33
CA ARG A 17 8.82 2.13 1.04
C ARG A 17 10.29 2.51 1.14
N LEU A 18 11.17 1.52 1.07
CA LEU A 18 12.62 1.76 0.97
C LEU A 18 12.97 2.12 -0.48
N THR A 19 13.83 3.13 -0.66
CA THR A 19 14.29 3.59 -1.97
C THR A 19 15.81 3.75 -1.98
N GLY A 20 16.45 3.60 -3.14
CA GLY A 20 17.90 3.64 -3.31
C GLY A 20 18.56 2.27 -3.30
N ASN A 21 19.86 2.22 -2.99
CA ASN A 21 20.63 0.97 -2.91
C ASN A 21 20.39 0.28 -1.55
N VAL A 22 19.32 -0.52 -1.47
CA VAL A 22 18.95 -1.24 -0.25
C VAL A 22 19.69 -2.58 -0.23
N THR A 23 20.74 -2.66 0.59
CA THR A 23 21.54 -3.88 0.79
C THR A 23 21.59 -4.25 2.27
N GLY A 24 21.84 -5.53 2.56
CA GLY A 24 21.89 -6.04 3.93
C GLY A 24 20.51 -6.33 4.53
N ALA A 25 20.53 -6.74 5.81
CA ALA A 25 19.34 -7.04 6.58
C ALA A 25 18.96 -5.84 7.47
N PRO A 26 17.66 -5.66 7.77
CA PRO A 26 17.21 -4.61 8.70
C PRO A 26 17.77 -4.81 10.12
N PRO A 27 17.76 -3.78 10.99
CA PRO A 27 17.13 -2.46 10.78
C PRO A 27 17.86 -1.58 9.78
N TYR A 28 17.10 -0.89 8.92
CA TYR A 28 17.65 0.06 7.96
C TYR A 28 17.68 1.47 8.56
N ARG A 29 18.73 2.23 8.29
CA ARG A 29 18.81 3.66 8.63
C ARG A 29 18.86 4.49 7.37
N GLY A 30 17.89 5.38 7.22
CA GLY A 30 17.74 6.22 6.03
C GLY A 30 17.29 7.63 6.36
N ARG A 31 17.35 8.50 5.35
CA ARG A 31 16.80 9.86 5.45
C ARG A 31 15.32 9.84 5.08
N LEU A 32 14.47 10.44 5.90
CA LEU A 32 13.04 10.57 5.61
C LEU A 32 12.85 11.51 4.42
N VAL A 33 12.54 10.93 3.25
CA VAL A 33 12.26 11.67 2.01
C VAL A 33 10.80 12.13 1.97
N HIS A 34 9.87 11.32 2.46
CA HIS A 34 8.46 11.66 2.55
C HIS A 34 7.88 10.98 3.79
N PRO A 35 7.15 11.69 4.68
CA PRO A 35 6.59 11.11 5.91
C PRO A 35 5.51 10.05 5.66
N GLY A 36 4.98 9.98 4.45
CA GLY A 36 3.82 9.16 4.12
C GLY A 36 2.53 9.88 4.49
N TRP A 37 1.42 9.33 4.01
CA TRP A 37 0.07 9.71 4.43
C TRP A 37 -0.68 8.46 4.81
N GLU A 38 -1.37 8.52 5.95
CA GLU A 38 -2.27 7.47 6.41
C GLU A 38 -3.68 8.04 6.43
N ALA A 39 -4.63 7.32 5.83
CA ALA A 39 -6.03 7.70 5.89
C ALA A 39 -6.53 7.57 7.32
N THR A 40 -7.17 8.63 7.84
CA THR A 40 -7.73 8.62 9.20
C THR A 40 -9.04 7.85 9.31
N ARG A 41 -9.70 7.59 8.17
CA ARG A 41 -10.97 6.86 8.07
C ARG A 41 -11.04 6.10 6.76
N CYS A 42 -11.56 4.88 6.81
CA CYS A 42 -11.88 4.07 5.62
C CYS A 42 -13.31 3.58 5.75
N GLU A 43 -14.22 4.16 4.99
CA GLU A 43 -15.62 3.77 4.92
C GLU A 43 -15.94 3.31 3.52
N LEU A 44 -16.16 2.00 3.39
CA LEU A 44 -16.55 1.39 2.13
C LEU A 44 -18.06 1.14 2.17
N PRO A 45 -18.80 1.48 1.10
CA PRO A 45 -20.21 1.13 1.01
C PRO A 45 -20.38 -0.39 0.96
N THR A 46 -21.51 -0.90 1.44
CA THR A 46 -21.86 -2.31 1.28
C THR A 46 -22.07 -2.61 -0.21
N TRP A 47 -21.53 -3.74 -0.67
CA TRP A 47 -21.76 -4.22 -2.03
C TRP A 47 -23.25 -4.40 -2.30
N SER A 48 -23.75 -3.79 -3.37
CA SER A 48 -25.17 -3.82 -3.76
C SER A 48 -25.43 -4.61 -5.04
N GLY A 49 -24.42 -5.31 -5.58
CA GLY A 49 -24.55 -6.14 -6.78
C GLY A 49 -25.10 -7.52 -6.48
N LYS A 50 -25.36 -8.31 -7.54
CA LYS A 50 -25.80 -9.70 -7.40
C LYS A 50 -24.67 -10.60 -6.89
N GLU A 51 -25.03 -11.69 -6.23
CA GLU A 51 -24.07 -12.70 -5.74
C GLU A 51 -23.23 -13.29 -6.88
N GLU A 52 -23.86 -13.56 -8.03
CA GLU A 52 -23.20 -14.06 -9.24
C GLU A 52 -22.10 -13.12 -9.77
N SER A 53 -22.19 -11.82 -9.47
CA SER A 53 -21.25 -10.79 -9.94
C SER A 53 -20.11 -10.52 -8.96
N LEU A 54 -20.13 -11.08 -7.74
CA LEU A 54 -19.14 -10.80 -6.69
C LEU A 54 -17.69 -11.06 -7.09
N ARG A 55 -17.49 -12.01 -8.01
CA ARG A 55 -16.15 -12.44 -8.46
C ARG A 55 -15.79 -11.90 -9.85
N VAL A 56 -16.62 -11.05 -10.43
CA VAL A 56 -16.37 -10.44 -11.74
C VAL A 56 -15.55 -9.18 -11.53
N VAL A 57 -14.27 -9.22 -11.91
CA VAL A 57 -13.36 -8.05 -11.85
C VAL A 57 -13.59 -7.11 -13.03
N ALA A 58 -13.89 -7.68 -14.21
CA ALA A 58 -14.26 -6.97 -15.42
C ALA A 58 -15.35 -7.77 -16.16
N PRO A 59 -16.44 -7.12 -16.64
CA PRO A 59 -17.50 -7.80 -17.37
C PRO A 59 -17.05 -8.20 -18.79
N VAL A 60 -17.83 -9.07 -19.42
CA VAL A 60 -17.68 -9.35 -20.86
C VAL A 60 -18.24 -8.20 -21.69
N GLU A 61 -17.56 -7.83 -22.78
CA GLU A 61 -18.01 -6.84 -23.75
C GLU A 61 -18.58 -7.58 -24.98
N VAL A 62 -19.76 -7.16 -25.46
CA VAL A 62 -20.45 -7.76 -26.61
C VAL A 62 -20.92 -6.65 -27.54
N GLU A 63 -20.47 -6.69 -28.80
CA GLU A 63 -20.93 -5.79 -29.88
C GLU A 63 -22.23 -6.34 -30.52
N ILE A 64 -23.15 -5.44 -30.86
CA ILE A 64 -24.45 -5.74 -31.51
C ILE A 64 -24.49 -5.07 -32.89
#